data_AF-A0A954G978-F1
#
_entry.id   AF-A0A954G978-F1
#
_cell.length_a   1.000
_cell.length_b   1.000
_cell.length_c   1.000
_cell.angle_alpha   90.00
_cell.angle_beta   90.00
_cell.angle_gamma   90.00
#
_symmetry.space_group_name_H-M   'P 1'
#
loop_
_entity.id
_entity.type
_entity.pdbx_description
1 polymer ?
#
loop_
_entity_poly.entity_id
_entity_poly.type
_entity_poly.pdbx_seq_one_letter_code
_entity_poly.pdbx_strand_id
1 'polypeptide(L)'
;MQETRYTEKQILCGIFECWCDALGYDEDEMEMDPPFSAETRIDLHMKAHNDWADTDLADIFYRLERHFKFQSTLEEWTEELGIANVPSVEVWENEIAPQFTFGALARFIQKRAVNTVSFEPVMVINKECRSAGVFYGIEQISNQLVSAKCQVTPSTKILDAFRGYQLNSFWSELSWRSEVRLPRLTRRWDFITRWGCMIAFWVLLVAFPALVFMENFYILLGAVLYVISIWFTDSVYTHYSDPLPPELQTFRDLAVWIVDHGGDAEWIPANVAPN
;
A
#
# COMPACT_ATOMS: atom_id res chain seq x y z
N MET A 1 6.33 14.90 23.89
CA MET A 1 5.80 13.74 23.13
C MET A 1 6.96 12.78 23.03
N GLN A 2 6.89 11.58 23.62
CA GLN A 2 7.93 10.57 23.39
C GLN A 2 7.86 10.16 21.92
N GLU A 3 8.99 10.19 21.22
CA GLU A 3 9.09 9.69 19.85
C GLU A 3 8.86 8.19 19.87
N THR A 4 7.65 7.76 19.52
CA THR A 4 7.39 6.36 19.20
C THR A 4 8.14 6.04 17.91
N ARG A 5 9.02 5.05 17.97
CA ARG A 5 9.65 4.47 16.78
C ARG A 5 8.75 3.35 16.24
N TYR A 6 8.82 3.11 14.93
CA TYR A 6 8.18 1.93 14.36
C TYR A 6 8.83 0.65 14.91
N THR A 7 8.03 -0.40 15.05
CA THR A 7 8.55 -1.75 15.25
C THR A 7 9.15 -2.27 13.95
N GLU A 8 10.07 -3.24 14.02
CA GLU A 8 10.63 -3.87 12.82
C GLU A 8 9.53 -4.51 11.97
N LYS A 9 8.54 -5.14 12.62
CA LYS A 9 7.39 -5.75 11.95
C LYS A 9 6.52 -4.74 11.20
N GLN A 10 6.23 -3.57 11.78
CA GLN A 10 5.52 -2.48 11.08
C GLN A 10 6.26 -2.06 9.81
N ILE A 11 7.59 -1.88 9.91
CA ILE A 11 8.40 -1.46 8.78
C ILE A 11 8.45 -2.56 7.71
N LEU A 12 8.61 -3.83 8.09
CA LEU A 12 8.59 -4.94 7.13
C LEU A 12 7.25 -5.06 6.39
N CYS A 13 6.12 -4.82 7.08
CA CYS A 13 4.81 -4.75 6.43
C CYS A 13 4.73 -3.58 5.45
N GLY A 14 5.20 -2.39 5.82
CA GLY A 14 5.21 -1.22 4.94
C GLY A 14 6.18 -1.38 3.75
N ILE A 15 7.33 -2.03 3.95
CA ILE A 15 8.24 -2.39 2.87
C ILE A 15 7.53 -3.34 1.91
N PHE A 16 6.86 -4.38 2.40
CA PHE A 16 6.12 -5.33 1.57
C PHE A 16 5.06 -4.64 0.71
N GLU A 17 4.22 -3.79 1.31
CA GLU A 17 3.21 -3.03 0.56
C GLU A 17 3.84 -2.12 -0.52
N CYS A 18 4.92 -1.42 -0.17
CA CYS A 18 5.66 -0.57 -1.12
C CYS A 18 6.33 -1.38 -2.24
N TRP A 19 6.80 -2.59 -1.93
CA TRP A 19 7.50 -3.47 -2.85
C TRP A 19 6.54 -4.06 -3.88
N CYS A 20 5.39 -4.56 -3.44
CA CYS A 20 4.35 -5.05 -4.34
C CYS A 20 3.84 -3.95 -5.28
N ASP A 21 3.68 -2.71 -4.79
CA ASP A 21 3.31 -1.56 -5.63
C ASP A 21 4.40 -1.21 -6.66
N ALA A 22 5.67 -1.27 -6.26
CA ALA A 22 6.80 -0.95 -7.15
C ALA A 22 6.97 -1.98 -8.27
N LEU A 23 6.84 -3.27 -7.96
CA LEU A 23 7.01 -4.35 -8.92
C LEU A 23 5.74 -4.68 -9.70
N GLY A 24 4.61 -4.03 -9.36
CA GLY A 24 3.34 -4.26 -10.02
C GLY A 24 2.82 -5.68 -9.82
N TYR A 25 3.17 -6.32 -8.69
CA TYR A 25 2.59 -7.61 -8.32
C TYR A 25 1.09 -7.48 -8.34
N ASP A 26 0.45 -8.33 -9.13
CA ASP A 26 -1.00 -8.33 -9.22
C ASP A 26 -1.56 -8.80 -7.87
N GLU A 27 -2.81 -8.40 -7.60
CA GLU A 27 -3.40 -8.58 -6.27
C GLU A 27 -3.33 -10.06 -5.85
N ASP A 28 -3.54 -11.01 -6.76
CA ASP A 28 -3.47 -12.45 -6.47
C ASP A 28 -2.08 -12.93 -6.00
N GLU A 29 -0.99 -12.36 -6.52
CA GLU A 29 0.39 -12.73 -6.14
C GLU A 29 0.73 -12.22 -4.74
N MET A 30 0.32 -10.99 -4.45
CA MET A 30 0.48 -10.38 -3.13
C MET A 30 -0.33 -11.13 -2.05
N GLU A 31 -1.36 -11.93 -2.41
CA GLU A 31 -2.14 -12.73 -1.44
C GLU A 31 -1.40 -13.97 -0.95
N MET A 32 -0.57 -14.57 -1.80
CA MET A 32 0.13 -15.82 -1.48
C MET A 32 1.35 -15.62 -0.61
N ASP A 33 1.96 -14.43 -0.64
CA ASP A 33 3.18 -14.16 0.12
C ASP A 33 2.91 -13.50 1.48
N PRO A 34 3.52 -14.03 2.56
CA PRO A 34 3.57 -13.31 3.83
C PRO A 34 4.48 -12.08 3.71
N PRO A 35 4.33 -11.07 4.61
CA PRO A 35 5.30 -9.99 4.72
C PRO A 35 6.73 -10.53 4.83
N PHE A 36 7.69 -9.78 4.30
CA PHE A 36 9.08 -10.21 4.31
C PHE A 36 9.57 -10.53 5.73
N SER A 37 10.23 -11.68 5.88
CA SER A 37 11.04 -11.93 7.07
C SER A 37 12.25 -10.99 7.06
N ALA A 38 12.68 -10.56 8.25
CA ALA A 38 13.88 -9.76 8.43
C ALA A 38 15.10 -10.42 7.75
N GLU A 39 15.18 -11.75 7.75
CA GLU A 39 16.35 -12.48 7.27
C GLU A 39 16.27 -12.84 5.79
N THR A 40 15.16 -12.50 5.14
CA THR A 40 15.01 -12.68 3.71
C THR A 40 16.01 -11.78 2.99
N ARG A 41 16.91 -12.42 2.23
CA ARG A 41 17.87 -11.76 1.37
C ARG A 41 17.18 -11.17 0.15
N ILE A 42 17.43 -9.88 -0.10
CA ILE A 42 16.80 -9.13 -1.17
C ILE A 42 17.24 -9.66 -2.53
N ASP A 43 18.54 -9.94 -2.70
CA ASP A 43 19.09 -10.43 -3.95
C ASP A 43 18.52 -11.81 -4.35
N LEU A 44 18.35 -12.71 -3.39
CA LEU A 44 17.74 -14.01 -3.63
C LEU A 44 16.25 -13.89 -3.91
N HIS A 45 15.54 -13.04 -3.18
CA HIS A 45 14.11 -12.79 -3.40
C HIS A 45 13.86 -12.26 -4.82
N MET A 46 14.62 -11.26 -5.25
CA MET A 46 14.50 -10.68 -6.60
C MET A 46 14.93 -11.66 -7.69
N LYS A 47 15.96 -12.48 -7.46
CA LYS A 47 16.36 -13.54 -8.42
C LYS A 47 15.27 -14.61 -8.56
N ALA A 48 14.59 -14.98 -7.48
CA ALA A 48 13.52 -15.97 -7.52
C ALA A 48 12.33 -15.51 -8.36
N HIS A 49 12.07 -14.20 -8.39
CA HIS A 49 10.98 -13.59 -9.17
C HIS A 49 11.45 -13.04 -10.53
N ASN A 50 12.72 -13.24 -10.88
CA ASN A 50 13.35 -12.75 -12.11
C ASN A 50 13.34 -11.20 -12.25
N ASP A 51 13.24 -10.48 -11.12
CA ASP A 51 13.17 -9.02 -11.06
C ASP A 51 14.56 -8.37 -10.94
N TRP A 52 15.60 -9.14 -10.61
CA TRP A 52 16.93 -8.60 -10.27
C TRP A 52 17.57 -7.75 -11.38
N ALA A 53 17.40 -8.14 -12.65
CA ALA A 53 18.03 -7.44 -13.77
C ALA A 53 17.29 -6.15 -14.17
N ASP A 54 15.99 -6.10 -13.94
CA ASP A 54 15.09 -5.06 -14.45
C ASP A 54 14.68 -4.04 -13.37
N THR A 55 15.01 -4.30 -12.11
CA THR A 55 14.67 -3.42 -10.99
C THR A 55 15.72 -2.34 -10.76
N ASP A 56 15.27 -1.09 -10.76
CA ASP A 56 16.06 0.04 -10.26
C ASP A 56 15.90 0.17 -8.73
N LEU A 57 16.94 -0.22 -7.98
CA LEU A 57 16.95 -0.08 -6.52
C LEU A 57 16.82 1.39 -6.06
N ALA A 58 17.25 2.36 -6.88
CA ALA A 58 17.08 3.77 -6.54
C ALA A 58 15.59 4.18 -6.55
N ASP A 59 14.79 3.63 -7.47
CA ASP A 59 13.33 3.86 -7.48
C ASP A 59 12.66 3.27 -6.24
N ILE A 60 13.06 2.05 -5.84
CA ILE A 60 12.57 1.42 -4.61
C ILE A 60 12.90 2.26 -3.39
N PHE A 61 14.15 2.72 -3.24
CA PHE A 61 14.56 3.56 -2.11
C PHE A 61 13.78 4.87 -2.08
N TYR A 62 13.59 5.51 -3.23
CA TYR A 62 12.79 6.73 -3.35
C TYR A 62 11.33 6.51 -2.94
N ARG A 63 10.72 5.38 -3.33
CA ARG A 63 9.36 5.02 -2.91
C ARG A 63 9.26 4.77 -1.41
N LEU A 64 10.25 4.07 -0.83
CA LEU A 64 10.31 3.83 0.61
C LEU A 64 10.44 5.14 1.40
N GLU A 65 11.30 6.07 0.96
CA GLU A 65 11.42 7.41 1.55
C GLU A 65 10.06 8.14 1.58
N ARG A 66 9.36 8.12 0.44
CA ARG A 66 8.04 8.73 0.32
C ARG A 66 6.99 8.05 1.20
N HIS A 67 7.03 6.72 1.27
CA HIS A 67 6.08 5.91 2.05
C HIS A 67 6.25 6.14 3.55
N PHE A 68 7.49 6.12 4.05
CA PHE A 68 7.81 6.33 5.48
C PHE A 68 8.03 7.79 5.87
N LYS A 69 7.90 8.72 4.91
CA LYS A 69 7.98 10.18 5.09
C LYS A 69 9.29 10.67 5.69
N PHE A 70 10.40 10.14 5.18
CA PHE A 70 11.75 10.66 5.48
C PHE A 70 12.51 10.94 4.17
N GLN A 71 13.68 11.55 4.28
CA GLN A 71 14.57 11.82 3.14
C GLN A 71 15.94 11.21 3.43
N SER A 72 16.55 10.64 2.39
CA SER A 72 17.90 10.09 2.42
C SER A 72 18.54 10.30 1.06
N THR A 73 19.87 10.29 0.99
CA THR A 73 20.56 10.21 -0.31
C THR A 73 20.77 8.76 -0.72
N LEU A 74 20.97 8.52 -2.03
CA LEU A 74 21.35 7.19 -2.52
C LEU A 74 22.70 6.73 -1.94
N GLU A 75 23.62 7.67 -1.70
CA GLU A 75 24.89 7.40 -1.02
C GLU A 75 24.65 6.89 0.41
N GLU A 76 23.81 7.58 1.19
CA GLU A 76 23.46 7.14 2.55
C GLU A 76 22.81 5.74 2.55
N TRP A 77 21.92 5.45 1.60
CA TRP A 77 21.32 4.13 1.44
C TRP A 77 22.38 3.06 1.15
N THR A 78 23.22 3.31 0.16
CA THR A 78 24.20 2.31 -0.29
C THR A 78 25.31 2.08 0.74
N GLU A 79 25.70 3.11 1.48
CA GLU A 79 26.64 3.00 2.60
C GLU A 79 26.06 2.20 3.77
N GLU A 80 24.84 2.52 4.21
CA GLU A 80 24.20 1.84 5.35
C GLU A 80 23.84 0.38 5.04
N LEU A 81 23.51 0.08 3.79
CA LEU A 81 23.26 -1.29 3.34
C LEU A 81 24.56 -2.04 2.99
N GLY A 82 25.72 -1.38 3.05
CA GLY A 82 27.02 -1.97 2.72
C GLY A 82 27.18 -2.36 1.25
N ILE A 83 26.34 -1.80 0.36
CA ILE A 83 26.35 -2.09 -1.08
C ILE A 83 27.09 -1.03 -1.90
N ALA A 84 27.66 -0.01 -1.24
CA ALA A 84 28.51 0.99 -1.89
C ALA A 84 29.89 0.40 -2.25
N ASN A 85 30.37 0.70 -3.46
CA ASN A 85 31.75 0.44 -3.90
C ASN A 85 32.23 -1.01 -3.71
N VAL A 86 31.38 -1.99 -4.02
CA VAL A 86 31.71 -3.42 -3.86
C VAL A 86 32.87 -3.81 -4.79
N PRO A 87 34.02 -4.28 -4.26
CA PRO A 87 35.26 -4.39 -5.04
C PRO A 87 35.29 -5.60 -6.00
N SER A 88 34.51 -6.65 -5.74
CA SER A 88 34.41 -7.82 -6.61
C SER A 88 33.12 -8.59 -6.40
N VAL A 89 32.77 -9.44 -7.37
CA VAL A 89 31.61 -10.36 -7.28
C VAL A 89 31.79 -11.37 -6.13
N GLU A 90 33.00 -11.84 -5.89
CA GLU A 90 33.27 -12.78 -4.77
C GLU A 90 33.02 -12.12 -3.41
N VAL A 91 33.39 -10.84 -3.25
CA VAL A 91 33.10 -10.07 -2.03
C VAL A 91 31.61 -9.81 -1.91
N TRP A 92 30.92 -9.51 -3.02
CA TRP A 92 29.47 -9.41 -3.04
C TRP A 92 28.82 -10.68 -2.51
N GLU A 93 29.12 -11.83 -3.11
CA GLU A 93 28.42 -13.10 -2.81
C GLU A 93 28.69 -13.61 -1.40
N ASN A 94 29.92 -13.48 -0.90
CA ASN A 94 30.33 -14.06 0.38
C ASN A 94 30.15 -13.13 1.58
N GLU A 95 30.28 -11.81 1.39
CA GLU A 95 30.35 -10.86 2.51
C GLU A 95 29.16 -9.90 2.55
N ILE A 96 28.75 -9.35 1.41
CA ILE A 96 27.73 -8.28 1.34
C ILE A 96 26.31 -8.82 1.14
N ALA A 97 26.10 -9.67 0.14
CA ALA A 97 24.78 -10.22 -0.20
C ALA A 97 24.10 -10.97 0.96
N PRO A 98 24.82 -11.68 1.86
CA PRO A 98 24.20 -12.27 3.06
C PRO A 98 23.65 -11.23 4.05
N GLN A 99 24.21 -10.02 4.06
CA GLN A 99 23.78 -8.93 4.95
C GLN A 99 22.70 -8.05 4.31
N PHE A 100 22.61 -8.06 2.97
CA PHE A 100 21.62 -7.35 2.18
C PHE A 100 20.22 -7.99 2.29
N THR A 101 19.56 -7.68 3.40
CA THR A 101 18.31 -8.30 3.86
C THR A 101 17.22 -7.25 4.08
N PHE A 102 15.96 -7.68 4.07
CA PHE A 102 14.84 -6.79 4.40
C PHE A 102 14.90 -6.25 5.84
N GLY A 103 15.51 -6.99 6.78
CA GLY A 103 15.80 -6.53 8.13
C GLY A 103 16.84 -5.40 8.16
N ALA A 104 17.85 -5.43 7.28
CA ALA A 104 18.79 -4.31 7.13
C ALA A 104 18.08 -3.05 6.64
N LEU A 105 17.20 -3.15 5.63
CA LEU A 105 16.33 -2.05 5.20
C LEU A 105 15.46 -1.54 6.35
N ALA A 106 14.80 -2.45 7.07
CA ALA A 106 13.90 -2.10 8.16
C ALA A 106 14.62 -1.33 9.27
N ARG A 107 15.82 -1.78 9.66
CA ARG A 107 16.65 -1.09 10.65
C ARG A 107 17.08 0.30 10.19
N PHE A 108 17.43 0.47 8.92
CA PHE A 108 17.78 1.80 8.40
C PHE A 108 16.58 2.76 8.43
N ILE A 109 15.42 2.31 7.96
CA ILE A 109 14.17 3.08 8.03
C ILE A 109 13.83 3.40 9.50
N GLN A 110 14.00 2.46 10.43
CA GLN A 110 13.74 2.68 11.85
C GLN A 110 14.61 3.78 12.47
N LYS A 111 15.85 3.97 11.98
CA LYS A 111 16.74 5.04 12.43
C LYS A 111 16.28 6.43 11.98
N ARG A 112 15.56 6.51 10.84
CA ARG A 112 15.23 7.77 10.15
C ARG A 112 13.77 8.17 10.27
N ALA A 113 12.86 7.21 10.25
CA ALA A 113 11.43 7.42 10.22
C ALA A 113 10.84 7.58 11.63
N VAL A 114 9.92 8.54 11.77
CA VAL A 114 9.20 8.79 13.03
C VAL A 114 7.81 8.16 12.95
N ASN A 115 7.43 7.38 13.95
CA ASN A 115 6.06 6.87 14.03
C ASN A 115 5.17 7.92 14.71
N THR A 116 4.27 8.51 13.93
CA THR A 116 3.33 9.53 14.39
C THR A 116 1.99 8.95 14.85
N VAL A 117 1.81 7.63 14.72
CA VAL A 117 0.54 6.93 15.00
C VAL A 117 0.74 5.89 16.10
N SER A 118 -0.11 5.90 17.12
CA SER A 118 -0.11 4.89 18.18
C SER A 118 -1.45 4.16 18.22
N PHE A 119 -1.37 2.83 18.35
CA PHE A 119 -2.50 1.92 18.57
C PHE A 119 -2.47 1.32 19.98
N GLU A 120 -1.65 1.87 20.88
CA GLU A 120 -1.50 1.37 22.23
C GLU A 120 -2.82 1.49 23.02
N PRO A 121 -3.13 0.53 23.92
CA PRO A 121 -4.30 0.62 24.78
C PRO A 121 -4.34 1.92 25.58
N VAL A 122 -5.54 2.50 25.72
CA VAL A 122 -5.74 3.72 26.51
C VAL A 122 -6.61 3.47 27.73
N MET A 123 -6.44 4.29 28.76
CA MET A 123 -7.27 4.22 29.95
C MET A 123 -8.58 4.97 29.75
N VAL A 124 -9.70 4.25 29.79
CA VAL A 124 -11.07 4.79 29.73
C VAL A 124 -11.78 4.44 31.03
N ILE A 125 -12.08 5.45 31.86
CA ILE A 125 -12.76 5.28 33.17
C ILE A 125 -12.04 4.20 34.02
N ASN A 126 -10.73 4.38 34.22
CA ASN A 126 -9.87 3.47 34.99
C ASN A 126 -9.81 2.00 34.48
N LYS A 127 -10.20 1.75 33.23
CA LYS A 127 -10.02 0.46 32.56
C LYS A 127 -9.18 0.63 31.31
N GLU A 128 -8.24 -0.28 31.12
CA GLU A 128 -7.47 -0.36 29.89
C GLU A 128 -8.39 -0.82 28.74
N CYS A 129 -8.43 -0.04 27.67
CA CYS A 129 -9.31 -0.25 26.52
C CYS A 129 -8.48 -0.25 25.23
N ARG A 130 -8.24 -1.45 24.70
CA ARG A 130 -7.47 -1.64 23.46
C ARG A 130 -8.18 -1.09 22.23
N SER A 131 -9.49 -1.29 22.11
CA SER A 131 -10.28 -0.81 20.97
C SER A 131 -10.34 0.72 20.91
N ALA A 132 -10.37 1.40 22.06
CA ALA A 132 -10.25 2.85 22.11
C ALA A 132 -8.86 3.32 21.65
N GLY A 133 -7.79 2.62 22.06
CA GLY A 133 -6.43 2.86 21.58
C GLY A 133 -6.30 2.75 20.07
N VAL A 134 -6.86 1.67 19.51
CA VAL A 134 -6.88 1.47 18.05
C VAL A 134 -7.67 2.56 17.34
N PHE A 135 -8.80 2.98 17.89
CA PHE A 135 -9.59 4.07 17.33
C PHE A 135 -8.82 5.40 17.33
N TYR A 136 -8.05 5.70 18.37
CA TYR A 136 -7.17 6.88 18.36
C TYR A 136 -6.09 6.81 17.27
N GLY A 137 -5.52 5.63 17.02
CA GLY A 137 -4.61 5.42 15.90
C GLY A 137 -5.28 5.66 14.55
N ILE A 138 -6.50 5.14 14.36
CA ILE A 138 -7.33 5.40 13.17
C ILE A 138 -7.59 6.90 12.99
N GLU A 139 -7.94 7.60 14.07
CA GLU A 139 -8.18 9.04 14.06
C GLU A 139 -6.90 9.81 13.67
N GLN A 140 -5.74 9.43 14.20
CA GLN A 140 -4.44 10.02 13.84
C GLN A 140 -4.12 9.83 12.36
N ILE A 141 -4.35 8.64 11.79
CA ILE A 141 -4.21 8.40 10.34
C ILE A 141 -5.13 9.33 9.56
N SER A 142 -6.41 9.42 9.97
CA SER A 142 -7.43 10.20 9.27
C SER A 142 -7.21 11.72 9.31
N ASN A 143 -6.45 12.21 10.29
CA ASN A 143 -6.17 13.64 10.45
C ASN A 143 -4.81 14.02 9.87
N GLN A 144 -3.81 13.14 9.95
CA GLN A 144 -2.41 13.48 9.65
C GLN A 144 -1.91 12.91 8.33
N LEU A 145 -2.47 11.78 7.88
CA LEU A 145 -1.93 11.04 6.73
C LEU A 145 -2.90 11.08 5.54
N VAL A 146 -4.18 10.82 5.79
CA VAL A 146 -5.21 10.80 4.76
C VAL A 146 -6.38 11.64 5.23
N SER A 147 -6.53 12.84 4.64
CA SER A 147 -7.55 13.81 5.05
C SER A 147 -8.97 13.27 4.85
N ALA A 148 -9.66 13.00 5.97
CA ALA A 148 -11.06 12.60 5.98
C ALA A 148 -11.99 13.75 5.59
N LYS A 149 -13.09 13.43 4.90
CA LYS A 149 -14.11 14.43 4.52
C LYS A 149 -14.93 14.95 5.69
N CYS A 150 -14.98 14.19 6.77
CA CYS A 150 -15.78 14.48 7.96
C CYS A 150 -15.03 14.07 9.22
N GLN A 151 -15.52 14.56 10.36
CA GLN A 151 -15.00 14.14 11.66
C GLN A 151 -15.24 12.64 11.88
N VAL A 152 -14.16 11.92 12.14
CA VAL A 152 -14.19 10.48 12.39
C VAL A 152 -14.69 10.25 13.81
N THR A 153 -15.80 9.51 13.93
CA THR A 153 -16.33 9.02 15.21
C THR A 153 -16.52 7.52 15.12
N PRO A 154 -16.61 6.77 16.23
CA PRO A 154 -16.76 5.32 16.18
C PRO A 154 -17.99 4.85 15.38
N SER A 155 -19.08 5.63 15.40
CA SER A 155 -20.30 5.34 14.64
C SER A 155 -20.29 5.85 13.20
N THR A 156 -19.28 6.63 12.81
CA THR A 156 -19.18 7.14 11.43
C THR A 156 -18.91 5.97 10.48
N LYS A 157 -19.63 5.92 9.36
CA LYS A 157 -19.35 4.95 8.30
C LYS A 157 -18.04 5.30 7.62
N ILE A 158 -17.23 4.29 7.33
CA ILE A 158 -15.92 4.50 6.69
C ILE A 158 -16.08 5.18 5.33
N LEU A 159 -17.10 4.77 4.55
CA LEU A 159 -17.40 5.37 3.23
C LEU A 159 -17.88 6.81 3.27
N ASP A 160 -18.35 7.31 4.41
CA ASP A 160 -18.74 8.71 4.53
C ASP A 160 -17.49 9.60 4.73
N ALA A 161 -16.45 9.05 5.35
CA ALA A 161 -15.17 9.71 5.56
C ALA A 161 -14.21 9.58 4.36
N PHE A 162 -14.14 8.39 3.75
CA PHE A 162 -13.19 8.05 2.69
C PHE A 162 -13.85 7.34 1.52
N ARG A 163 -13.53 7.76 0.28
CA ARG A 163 -13.97 7.06 -0.95
C ARG A 163 -12.87 7.04 -1.99
N GLY A 164 -12.94 6.06 -2.89
CA GLY A 164 -11.99 5.88 -3.99
C GLY A 164 -10.55 5.81 -3.52
N TYR A 165 -9.66 6.58 -4.15
CA TYR A 165 -8.23 6.59 -3.83
C TYR A 165 -7.94 6.88 -2.35
N GLN A 166 -8.68 7.79 -1.71
CA GLN A 166 -8.49 8.11 -0.29
C GLN A 166 -8.79 6.90 0.61
N LEU A 167 -9.79 6.10 0.26
CA LEU A 167 -10.11 4.88 1.00
C LEU A 167 -8.97 3.86 0.87
N ASN A 168 -8.43 3.68 -0.34
CA ASN A 168 -7.30 2.80 -0.57
C ASN A 168 -6.06 3.23 0.23
N SER A 169 -5.71 4.52 0.20
CA SER A 169 -4.58 5.05 0.97
C SER A 169 -4.80 4.88 2.48
N PHE A 170 -6.01 5.16 2.97
CA PHE A 170 -6.34 4.97 4.39
C PHE A 170 -6.22 3.49 4.80
N TRP A 171 -6.71 2.58 3.97
CA TRP A 171 -6.70 1.14 4.24
C TRP A 171 -5.29 0.56 4.26
N SER A 172 -4.44 0.96 3.31
CA SER A 172 -3.02 0.61 3.29
C SER A 172 -2.30 1.14 4.54
N GLU A 173 -2.41 2.45 4.83
CA GLU A 173 -1.79 3.05 6.02
C GLU A 173 -2.23 2.35 7.32
N LEU A 174 -3.49 1.94 7.42
CA LEU A 174 -3.97 1.21 8.58
C LEU A 174 -3.43 -0.22 8.65
N SER A 175 -3.39 -0.94 7.53
CA SER A 175 -2.89 -2.31 7.42
C SER A 175 -1.45 -2.44 7.92
N TRP A 176 -0.51 -1.72 7.32
CA TRP A 176 0.90 -1.90 7.68
C TRP A 176 1.26 -1.32 9.05
N ARG A 177 0.60 -0.24 9.50
CA ARG A 177 0.89 0.38 10.81
C ARG A 177 0.27 -0.37 11.98
N SER A 178 -0.90 -0.97 11.80
CA SER A 178 -1.51 -1.77 12.86
C SER A 178 -0.85 -3.14 13.03
N GLU A 179 0.04 -3.52 12.10
CA GLU A 179 0.61 -4.86 11.95
C GLU A 179 -0.43 -5.96 11.71
N VAL A 180 -1.68 -5.56 11.39
CA VAL A 180 -2.78 -6.48 11.09
C VAL A 180 -3.09 -6.38 9.61
N ARG A 181 -3.06 -7.52 8.93
CA ARG A 181 -3.42 -7.61 7.52
C ARG A 181 -4.93 -7.44 7.39
N LEU A 182 -5.38 -6.25 7.01
CA LEU A 182 -6.80 -5.98 6.81
C LEU A 182 -7.35 -6.78 5.62
N PRO A 183 -8.65 -7.14 5.64
CA PRO A 183 -9.29 -7.75 4.48
C PRO A 183 -9.20 -6.80 3.29
N ARG A 184 -8.94 -7.34 2.10
CA ARG A 184 -8.83 -6.50 0.90
C ARG A 184 -10.17 -5.88 0.56
N LEU A 185 -10.10 -4.62 0.14
CA LEU A 185 -11.23 -3.92 -0.46
C LEU A 185 -11.52 -4.55 -1.82
N THR A 186 -12.78 -4.91 -2.08
CA THR A 186 -13.13 -5.58 -3.33
C THR A 186 -13.02 -4.62 -4.52
N ARG A 187 -12.02 -4.86 -5.38
CA ARG A 187 -11.69 -4.03 -6.55
C ARG A 187 -12.12 -4.66 -7.87
N ARG A 188 -13.34 -5.19 -7.94
CA ARG A 188 -13.88 -5.87 -9.14
C ARG A 188 -13.83 -5.02 -10.42
N TRP A 189 -13.66 -3.70 -10.33
CA TRP A 189 -13.68 -2.78 -11.46
C TRP A 189 -12.33 -2.17 -11.83
N ASP A 190 -11.27 -2.38 -11.05
CA ASP A 190 -9.93 -1.89 -11.41
C ASP A 190 -9.45 -2.51 -12.73
N PHE A 191 -9.85 -3.76 -12.99
CA PHE A 191 -9.70 -4.40 -14.30
C PHE A 191 -10.36 -3.58 -15.42
N ILE A 192 -11.60 -3.16 -15.25
CA ILE A 192 -12.36 -2.43 -16.27
C ILE A 192 -11.78 -1.03 -16.49
N THR A 193 -11.30 -0.37 -15.43
CA THR A 193 -10.64 0.93 -15.54
C THR A 193 -9.27 0.81 -16.22
N ARG A 194 -8.44 -0.18 -15.86
CA ARG A 194 -7.14 -0.44 -16.50
C ARG A 194 -7.30 -0.78 -17.99
N TRP A 195 -8.21 -1.70 -18.32
CA TRP A 195 -8.48 -2.08 -19.71
C TRP A 195 -9.16 -0.95 -20.50
N GLY A 196 -10.08 -0.22 -19.87
CA GLY A 196 -10.74 0.95 -20.45
C GLY A 196 -9.71 2.03 -20.83
N CYS A 197 -8.79 2.36 -19.94
CA CYS A 197 -7.70 3.30 -20.18
C CYS A 197 -6.74 2.80 -21.28
N MET A 198 -6.39 1.51 -21.27
CA MET A 198 -5.55 0.93 -22.31
C MET A 198 -6.22 0.99 -23.69
N ILE A 199 -7.50 0.63 -23.79
CA ILE A 199 -8.27 0.73 -25.03
C ILE A 199 -8.39 2.20 -25.47
N ALA A 200 -8.65 3.11 -24.53
CA ALA A 200 -8.70 4.54 -24.81
C ALA A 200 -7.38 5.08 -25.38
N PHE A 201 -6.25 4.64 -24.83
CA PHE A 201 -4.92 4.97 -25.34
C PHE A 201 -4.73 4.46 -26.77
N TRP A 202 -5.04 3.19 -27.05
CA TRP A 202 -4.94 2.62 -28.41
C TRP A 202 -5.87 3.31 -29.41
N VAL A 203 -7.10 3.62 -28.99
CA VAL A 203 -8.07 4.33 -29.83
C VAL A 203 -7.59 5.74 -30.15
N LEU A 204 -7.03 6.48 -29.18
CA LEU A 204 -6.44 7.81 -29.41
C LEU A 204 -5.21 7.74 -30.31
N LEU A 205 -4.36 6.71 -30.12
CA LEU A 205 -3.15 6.49 -30.92
C LEU A 205 -3.47 6.22 -32.40
N VAL A 206 -4.61 5.59 -32.70
CA VAL A 206 -5.10 5.39 -34.08
C VAL A 206 -5.90 6.59 -34.59
N ALA A 207 -6.70 7.22 -33.74
CA ALA A 207 -7.56 8.35 -34.12
C ALA A 207 -6.75 9.58 -34.53
N PHE A 208 -5.61 9.84 -33.88
CA PHE A 208 -4.78 11.00 -34.16
C PHE A 208 -4.14 10.95 -35.57
N PRO A 209 -3.49 9.85 -36.01
CA PRO A 209 -3.09 9.67 -37.40
C PRO A 209 -4.27 9.69 -38.38
N ALA A 210 -5.40 9.06 -38.03
CA ALA A 210 -6.57 9.05 -38.92
C ALA A 210 -7.13 10.47 -39.17
N LEU A 211 -7.09 11.34 -38.17
CA LEU A 211 -7.44 12.76 -38.34
C LEU A 211 -6.44 13.48 -39.28
N VAL A 212 -5.15 13.26 -39.09
CA VAL A 212 -4.10 13.94 -39.86
C VAL A 212 -4.04 13.48 -41.32
N PHE A 213 -4.26 12.18 -41.58
CA PHE A 213 -4.10 11.59 -42.91
C PHE A 213 -5.41 11.40 -43.67
N MET A 214 -6.55 11.26 -42.98
CA MET A 214 -7.85 11.03 -43.62
C MET A 214 -8.85 12.18 -43.42
N GLU A 215 -8.45 13.25 -42.72
CA GLU A 215 -9.29 14.42 -42.36
C GLU A 215 -10.61 14.03 -41.67
N ASN A 216 -10.67 12.83 -41.08
CA ASN A 216 -11.90 12.27 -40.54
C ASN A 216 -12.07 12.62 -39.06
N PHE A 217 -12.66 13.79 -38.82
CA PHE A 217 -12.92 14.32 -37.48
C PHE A 217 -13.83 13.41 -36.62
N TYR A 218 -14.70 12.60 -37.23
CA TYR A 218 -15.65 11.75 -36.49
C TYR A 218 -14.95 10.65 -35.69
N ILE A 219 -13.78 10.18 -36.14
CA ILE A 219 -13.00 9.16 -35.42
C ILE A 219 -12.44 9.75 -34.12
N LEU A 220 -11.89 10.97 -34.17
CA LEU A 220 -11.43 11.67 -32.97
C LEU A 220 -12.59 11.97 -32.01
N LEU A 221 -13.72 12.44 -32.53
CA LEU A 221 -14.90 12.70 -31.71
C LEU A 221 -15.39 11.43 -31.00
N GLY A 222 -15.43 10.29 -31.71
CA GLY A 222 -15.77 8.99 -31.11
C GLY A 222 -14.80 8.56 -30.02
N ALA A 223 -13.49 8.75 -30.23
CA ALA A 223 -12.46 8.47 -29.23
C ALA A 223 -12.64 9.31 -27.96
N VAL A 224 -12.88 10.61 -28.10
CA VAL A 224 -13.10 11.51 -26.97
C VAL A 224 -14.36 11.13 -26.19
N LEU A 225 -15.46 10.82 -26.88
CA LEU A 225 -16.70 10.37 -26.24
C LEU A 225 -16.50 9.05 -25.48
N TYR A 226 -15.71 8.12 -26.02
CA TYR A 226 -15.36 6.88 -25.36
C TYR A 226 -14.59 7.14 -24.05
N VAL A 227 -13.55 7.99 -24.08
CA VAL A 227 -12.78 8.37 -22.90
C VAL A 227 -13.68 8.99 -21.83
N ILE A 228 -14.55 9.94 -22.21
CA ILE A 228 -15.49 10.58 -21.29
C ILE A 228 -16.45 9.55 -20.67
N SER A 229 -16.93 8.60 -21.47
CA SER A 229 -17.85 7.57 -20.98
C SER A 229 -17.19 6.65 -19.94
N ILE A 230 -15.95 6.21 -20.17
CA ILE A 230 -15.19 5.42 -19.20
C ILE A 230 -14.97 6.22 -17.92
N TRP A 231 -14.49 7.45 -18.05
CA TRP A 231 -14.24 8.32 -16.90
C TRP A 231 -15.50 8.55 -16.07
N PHE A 232 -16.66 8.75 -16.73
CA PHE A 232 -17.93 8.89 -16.04
C PHE A 232 -18.34 7.59 -15.34
N THR A 233 -18.21 6.43 -15.99
CA THR A 233 -18.53 5.15 -15.37
C THR A 233 -17.63 4.84 -14.17
N ASP A 234 -16.33 5.12 -14.27
CA ASP A 234 -15.36 4.95 -13.19
C ASP A 234 -15.67 5.88 -12.00
N SER A 235 -16.02 7.14 -12.29
CA SER A 235 -16.41 8.12 -11.27
C SER A 235 -17.70 7.72 -10.54
N VAL A 236 -18.74 7.32 -11.28
CA VAL A 236 -20.00 6.84 -10.70
C VAL A 236 -19.74 5.59 -9.85
N TYR A 237 -18.97 4.63 -10.36
CA TYR A 237 -18.68 3.41 -9.63
C TYR A 237 -17.89 3.70 -8.34
N THR A 238 -16.83 4.49 -8.43
CA THR A 238 -16.02 4.91 -7.27
C THR A 238 -16.88 5.62 -6.22
N HIS A 239 -17.94 6.31 -6.65
CA HIS A 239 -18.85 6.99 -5.75
C HIS A 239 -19.88 6.06 -5.10
N TYR A 240 -20.43 5.09 -5.84
CA TYR A 240 -21.58 4.29 -5.39
C TYR A 240 -21.25 2.86 -4.96
N SER A 241 -20.06 2.36 -5.30
CA SER A 241 -19.62 1.04 -4.85
C SER A 241 -19.29 1.05 -3.36
N ASP A 242 -19.71 -0.02 -2.70
CA ASP A 242 -19.23 -0.35 -1.36
C ASP A 242 -18.17 -1.45 -1.50
N PRO A 243 -16.88 -1.09 -1.45
CA PRO A 243 -15.80 -2.07 -1.53
C PRO A 243 -15.49 -2.72 -0.18
N LEU A 244 -16.12 -2.29 0.92
CA LEU A 244 -15.84 -2.79 2.27
C LEU A 244 -16.48 -4.16 2.50
N PRO A 245 -15.85 -5.00 3.34
CA PRO A 245 -16.51 -6.18 3.89
C PRO A 245 -17.80 -5.79 4.64
N PRO A 246 -18.85 -6.63 4.61
CA PRO A 246 -20.11 -6.34 5.28
C PRO A 246 -19.97 -6.19 6.80
N GLU A 247 -18.92 -6.77 7.38
CA GLU A 247 -18.60 -6.70 8.80
C GLU A 247 -17.86 -5.42 9.20
N LEU A 248 -17.27 -4.68 8.25
CA LEU A 248 -16.40 -3.52 8.49
C LEU A 248 -17.00 -2.23 7.94
N GLN A 249 -18.16 -1.86 8.45
CA GLN A 249 -18.93 -0.71 7.94
C GLN A 249 -18.61 0.59 8.69
N THR A 250 -18.34 0.50 10.00
CA THR A 250 -18.01 1.66 10.85
C THR A 250 -16.59 1.58 11.39
N PHE A 251 -16.05 2.73 11.82
CA PHE A 251 -14.74 2.78 12.46
C PHE A 251 -14.68 2.01 13.79
N ARG A 252 -15.81 1.86 14.49
CA ARG A 252 -15.91 0.97 15.65
C ARG A 252 -15.68 -0.49 15.25
N ASP A 253 -16.37 -0.95 14.22
CA ASP A 253 -16.27 -2.34 13.76
C ASP A 253 -14.82 -2.65 13.36
N LEU A 254 -14.18 -1.72 12.66
CA LEU A 254 -12.77 -1.79 12.28
C LEU A 254 -11.84 -1.84 13.50
N ALA A 255 -12.05 -0.99 14.50
CA ALA A 255 -11.23 -0.98 15.71
C ALA A 255 -11.37 -2.27 16.53
N VAL A 256 -12.59 -2.82 16.61
CA VAL A 256 -12.83 -4.12 17.27
C VAL A 256 -12.18 -5.25 16.48
N TRP A 257 -12.34 -5.26 15.16
CA TRP A 257 -11.76 -6.29 14.30
C TRP A 257 -10.24 -6.34 14.41
N ILE A 258 -9.56 -5.19 14.41
CA ILE A 258 -8.11 -5.10 14.60
C ILE A 258 -7.70 -5.62 15.98
N VAL A 259 -8.49 -5.39 17.03
CA VAL A 259 -8.21 -5.91 18.37
C VAL A 259 -8.30 -7.43 18.39
N ASP A 260 -9.33 -7.98 17.75
CA ASP A 260 -9.60 -9.42 17.74
C ASP A 260 -8.58 -10.20 16.89
N HIS A 261 -8.04 -9.57 15.83
CA HIS A 261 -7.09 -10.20 14.90
C HIS A 261 -5.62 -9.73 15.10
N GLY A 262 -5.39 -8.77 16.00
CA GLY A 262 -4.05 -8.26 16.33
C GLY A 262 -3.28 -9.10 17.36
N GLY A 263 -3.84 -10.25 17.79
CA GLY A 263 -3.21 -11.22 18.68
C GLY A 263 -2.61 -12.42 17.95
N ASP A 264 -3.31 -12.92 16.93
CA ASP A 264 -2.96 -14.12 16.17
C ASP A 264 -3.28 -13.84 14.70
N ALA A 265 -2.25 -13.60 13.88
CA ALA A 265 -2.43 -13.48 12.44
C ALA A 265 -2.62 -14.88 11.83
N GLU A 266 -3.80 -15.47 12.04
CA GLU A 266 -4.27 -16.65 11.30
C GLU A 266 -5.22 -16.20 10.19
N TRP A 267 -4.93 -16.64 8.97
CA TRP A 267 -5.58 -16.26 7.73
C TRP A 267 -7.05 -16.73 7.71
N ILE A 268 -8.01 -15.81 7.52
CA ILE A 268 -9.40 -16.16 7.19
C ILE A 268 -9.70 -15.67 5.76
N PRO A 269 -9.84 -16.57 4.78
CA PRO A 269 -10.21 -16.19 3.42
C PRO A 269 -11.65 -15.67 3.40
N ALA A 270 -11.91 -14.67 2.55
CA ALA A 270 -13.22 -14.04 2.37
C ALA A 270 -14.34 -14.98 1.85
N ASN A 271 -14.08 -16.28 1.70
CA ASN A 271 -14.98 -17.27 1.11
C ASN A 271 -15.38 -18.41 2.05
N VAL A 272 -15.35 -18.22 3.37
CA VAL A 272 -16.00 -19.17 4.29
C VAL A 272 -17.43 -18.70 4.57
N ALA A 273 -18.37 -19.21 3.78
CA ALA A 273 -19.78 -19.13 4.13
C ALA A 273 -20.00 -19.75 5.53
N PRO A 274 -20.82 -19.14 6.41
CA PRO A 274 -21.12 -19.73 7.69
C PRO A 274 -21.89 -21.05 7.47
N ASN A 275 -21.37 -22.15 8.02
CA ASN A 275 -22.13 -23.37 8.26
C ASN A 275 -23.10 -23.16 9.43
#